data_AF-A0A9R1ALW3-F1
#
_entry.id   AF-A0A9R1ALW3-F1
#
_cell.length_a   1.000
_cell.length_b   1.000
_cell.length_c   1.000
_cell.angle_alpha   90.00
_cell.angle_beta   90.00
_cell.angle_gamma   90.00
#
_symmetry.space_group_name_H-M   'P 1'
#
loop_
_entity.id
_entity.type
_entity.pdbx_description
1 polymer ?
#
loop_
_entity_poly.entity_id
_entity_poly.type
_entity_poly.pdbx_seq_one_letter_code
_entity_poly.pdbx_strand_id
1 'polypeptide(L)'
;MRAFATIGDFDMVRRLKERMWPDSVGSISRSAKQEADELLMEAAINNNQVDVARRLLRRIVNGKEHFSWRSRVGLVALKVETLSGFTNSPLRPHVFPQILLNDPVEKYMISFRESRPLGADLILENVAMRFLKDSAVPLVNDWGSCVGIVHSRDCTKV
;
A
#
# COMPACT_ATOMS: atom_id res chain seq x y z
N MET A 1 10.32 -15.47 -15.30
CA MET A 1 8.98 -15.06 -14.86
C MET A 1 8.83 -13.54 -14.71
N ARG A 2 9.69 -12.85 -13.94
CA ARG A 2 9.58 -11.38 -13.72
C ARG A 2 9.41 -10.57 -15.02
N ALA A 3 10.25 -10.79 -16.02
CA ALA A 3 10.16 -10.08 -17.31
C ALA A 3 8.80 -10.28 -18.02
N PHE A 4 8.29 -11.52 -18.06
CA PHE A 4 6.98 -11.84 -18.63
C PHE A 4 5.84 -11.16 -17.86
N ALA A 5 5.94 -11.06 -16.53
CA ALA A 5 4.94 -10.36 -15.73
C ALA A 5 4.91 -8.85 -16.02
N THR A 6 6.07 -8.21 -16.19
CA THR A 6 6.18 -6.80 -16.55
C THR A 6 5.55 -6.51 -17.91
N ILE A 7 5.73 -7.41 -18.89
CA ILE A 7 5.16 -7.28 -20.24
C ILE A 7 3.66 -7.66 -20.27
N GLY A 8 3.16 -8.34 -19.24
CA GLY A 8 1.77 -8.81 -19.20
C GLY A 8 1.54 -10.16 -19.89
N ASP A 9 2.58 -10.95 -20.15
CA ASP A 9 2.42 -12.30 -20.71
C ASP A 9 1.96 -13.28 -19.62
N PHE A 10 0.66 -13.23 -19.32
CA PHE A 10 0.01 -14.04 -18.30
C PHE A 10 0.16 -15.54 -18.57
N ASP A 11 0.05 -15.96 -19.83
CA ASP A 11 0.10 -17.37 -20.20
C ASP A 11 1.48 -17.98 -20.00
N MET A 12 2.53 -17.23 -20.32
CA MET A 12 3.89 -17.65 -20.05
C MET A 12 4.19 -17.71 -18.55
N VAL A 13 3.74 -16.72 -17.77
CA VAL A 13 3.92 -16.73 -16.30
C VAL A 13 3.17 -17.91 -15.66
N ARG A 14 1.94 -18.19 -16.11
CA ARG A 14 1.15 -19.35 -15.65
C ARG A 14 1.87 -20.67 -15.91
N ARG A 15 2.33 -20.89 -17.15
CA ARG A 15 3.06 -22.11 -17.53
C ARG A 15 4.33 -22.29 -16.71
N LEU A 16 5.12 -21.23 -16.56
CA LEU A 16 6.34 -21.27 -15.76
C LEU A 16 6.05 -21.60 -14.29
N LYS A 17 4.99 -21.03 -13.71
CA LYS A 17 4.57 -21.29 -12.34
C LYS A 17 4.16 -22.75 -12.13
N GLU A 18 3.33 -23.31 -13.03
CA GLU A 18 2.91 -24.71 -12.97
C GLU A 18 4.09 -25.67 -13.06
N ARG A 19 5.08 -25.30 -13.89
CA ARG A 19 6.31 -26.06 -14.07
C ARG A 19 7.31 -25.96 -12.91
N MET A 20 7.16 -24.99 -12.00
CA MET A 20 8.11 -24.84 -10.89
C MET A 20 8.25 -26.12 -10.06
N TRP A 21 7.15 -26.83 -9.82
CA TRP A 21 7.15 -28.08 -9.05
C TRP A 21 7.85 -29.23 -9.77
N PRO A 22 7.43 -29.65 -10.97
CA PRO A 22 8.09 -30.74 -11.69
C PRO A 22 9.53 -30.43 -12.09
N ASP A 23 9.87 -29.17 -12.38
CA ASP A 23 11.24 -28.77 -12.74
C ASP A 23 12.15 -28.58 -11.50
N SER A 24 11.60 -28.67 -10.28
CA SER A 24 12.38 -28.59 -9.03
C SER A 24 12.77 -29.99 -8.53
N VAL A 25 14.03 -30.18 -8.13
CA VAL A 25 14.57 -31.44 -7.58
C VAL A 25 14.14 -31.60 -6.11
N GLY A 26 12.82 -31.53 -5.85
CA GLY A 26 12.22 -31.88 -4.57
C GLY A 26 12.08 -30.74 -3.55
N SER A 27 12.49 -29.51 -3.85
CA SER A 27 12.19 -28.38 -2.95
C SER A 27 12.01 -27.04 -3.68
N ILE A 28 10.99 -26.30 -3.24
CA ILE A 28 10.77 -24.90 -3.62
C ILE A 28 10.53 -24.14 -2.32
N SER A 29 11.26 -23.04 -2.11
CA SER A 29 11.06 -22.19 -0.96
C SER A 29 9.66 -21.57 -0.94
N ARG A 30 9.13 -21.30 0.26
CA ARG A 30 7.84 -20.59 0.43
C ARG A 30 7.88 -19.21 -0.23
N SER A 31 9.01 -18.52 -0.15
CA SER A 31 9.20 -17.20 -0.77
C SER A 31 9.13 -17.26 -2.30
N ALA A 32 9.71 -18.28 -2.93
CA ALA A 32 9.62 -18.44 -4.39
C ALA A 32 8.19 -18.74 -4.86
N LYS A 33 7.43 -19.56 -4.09
CA LYS A 33 6.01 -19.80 -4.38
C LYS A 33 5.18 -18.52 -4.27
N GLN A 34 5.39 -17.74 -3.20
CA GLN A 34 4.70 -16.46 -3.00
C GLN A 34 5.04 -15.46 -4.10
N GLU A 35 6.32 -15.35 -4.48
CA GLU A 35 6.71 -14.46 -5.58
C GLU A 35 6.05 -14.88 -6.90
N ALA A 36 5.96 -16.18 -7.20
CA ALA A 36 5.30 -16.65 -8.41
C ALA A 36 3.79 -16.36 -8.42
N ASP A 37 3.12 -16.42 -7.27
CA ASP A 37 1.72 -15.98 -7.11
C ASP A 37 1.57 -14.48 -7.41
N GLU A 38 2.45 -13.65 -6.86
CA GLU A 38 2.45 -12.20 -7.08
C GLU A 38 2.73 -11.83 -8.54
N LEU A 39 3.67 -12.52 -9.19
CA LEU A 39 4.01 -12.31 -10.60
C LEU A 39 2.87 -12.71 -11.54
N LEU A 40 2.13 -13.77 -11.22
CA LEU A 40 0.96 -14.18 -11.99
C LEU A 40 -0.15 -13.12 -11.92
N MET A 41 -0.37 -12.57 -10.73
CA MET A 41 -1.32 -11.48 -10.52
C MET A 41 -0.87 -10.19 -11.23
N GLU A 42 0.41 -9.84 -11.17
CA GLU A 42 0.98 -8.70 -11.89
C GLU A 42 0.83 -8.85 -13.41
N ALA A 43 1.12 -10.03 -13.94
CA ALA A 43 0.94 -10.33 -15.36
C ALA A 43 -0.52 -10.16 -15.80
N ALA A 44 -1.47 -10.64 -14.98
CA ALA A 44 -2.90 -10.52 -15.27
C ALA A 44 -3.35 -9.07 -15.38
N ILE A 45 -2.93 -8.20 -14.46
CA ILE A 45 -3.31 -6.79 -14.50
C ILE A 45 -2.64 -6.04 -15.66
N ASN A 46 -1.38 -6.36 -15.97
CA ASN A 46 -0.68 -5.75 -17.10
C ASN A 46 -1.25 -6.22 -18.45
N ASN A 47 -1.90 -7.39 -18.49
CA ASN A 47 -2.65 -7.89 -19.65
C ASN A 47 -4.12 -7.41 -19.69
N ASN A 48 -4.50 -6.39 -18.91
CA ASN A 48 -5.87 -5.88 -18.78
C ASN A 48 -6.92 -6.94 -18.32
N GLN A 49 -6.50 -8.07 -17.76
CA GLN A 49 -7.39 -9.09 -17.22
C GLN A 49 -7.80 -8.76 -15.78
N VAL A 50 -8.54 -7.66 -15.61
CA VAL A 50 -8.86 -7.07 -14.29
C VAL A 50 -9.57 -8.06 -13.36
N ASP A 51 -10.54 -8.84 -13.86
CA ASP A 51 -11.27 -9.80 -13.03
C ASP A 51 -10.39 -10.99 -12.58
N VAL A 52 -9.44 -11.42 -13.43
CA VAL A 52 -8.46 -12.46 -13.07
C VAL A 52 -7.52 -11.93 -12.00
N ALA A 53 -6.96 -10.74 -12.21
CA ALA A 53 -6.10 -10.06 -11.23
C ALA A 53 -6.83 -9.86 -9.89
N ARG A 54 -8.10 -9.46 -9.92
CA ARG A 54 -8.93 -9.29 -8.71
C ARG A 54 -9.10 -10.59 -7.94
N ARG A 55 -9.40 -11.70 -8.62
CA ARG A 55 -9.53 -13.02 -7.97
C ARG A 55 -8.21 -13.49 -7.35
N LEU A 56 -7.10 -13.32 -8.05
CA LEU A 56 -5.77 -13.65 -7.54
C LEU A 56 -5.40 -12.78 -6.33
N LEU A 57 -5.69 -11.49 -6.39
CA LEU A 57 -5.46 -10.55 -5.30
C LEU A 57 -6.25 -10.93 -4.04
N ARG A 58 -7.54 -11.27 -4.15
CA ARG A 58 -8.34 -11.77 -3.01
C ARG A 58 -7.71 -12.98 -2.36
N ARG A 59 -7.24 -13.94 -3.16
CA ARG A 59 -6.57 -15.14 -2.65
C ARG A 59 -5.28 -14.81 -1.90
N ILE A 60 -4.47 -13.88 -2.42
CA ILE A 60 -3.21 -13.47 -1.79
C ILE A 60 -3.47 -12.68 -0.50
N VAL A 61 -4.39 -11.72 -0.52
CA VAL A 61 -4.74 -10.87 0.63
C VAL A 61 -5.34 -11.72 1.76
N ASN A 62 -6.26 -12.63 1.45
CA ASN A 62 -6.83 -13.53 2.48
C ASN A 62 -5.79 -14.45 3.13
N GLY A 63 -4.65 -14.69 2.46
CA GLY A 63 -3.55 -15.50 2.99
C GLY A 63 -2.45 -14.71 3.70
N LYS A 64 -2.53 -13.36 3.75
CA LYS A 64 -1.52 -12.49 4.35
C LYS A 64 -2.17 -11.59 5.41
N GLU A 65 -1.62 -11.56 6.63
CA GLU A 65 -2.05 -10.61 7.67
C GLU A 65 -1.81 -9.15 7.27
N HIS A 66 -0.74 -8.88 6.53
CA HIS A 66 -0.35 -7.54 6.11
C HIS A 66 0.50 -7.55 4.83
N PHE A 67 0.33 -6.53 3.99
CA PHE A 67 1.19 -6.28 2.83
C PHE A 67 1.50 -4.77 2.72
N SER A 68 2.65 -4.44 2.12
CA SER A 68 3.05 -3.05 1.90
C SER A 68 2.42 -2.48 0.64
N TRP A 69 1.95 -1.23 0.69
CA TRP A 69 1.48 -0.50 -0.48
C TRP A 69 2.56 -0.27 -1.55
N ARG A 70 3.84 -0.31 -1.16
CA ARG A 70 4.98 -0.23 -2.09
C ARG A 70 5.33 -1.58 -2.73
N SER A 71 4.71 -2.66 -2.29
CA SER A 71 4.93 -3.99 -2.88
C SER A 71 4.15 -4.17 -4.19
N ARG A 72 4.50 -5.19 -4.98
CA ARG A 72 3.74 -5.59 -6.17
C ARG A 72 2.25 -5.78 -5.86
N VAL A 73 1.93 -6.45 -4.74
CA VAL A 73 0.54 -6.65 -4.28
C VAL A 73 -0.19 -5.33 -4.11
N GLY A 74 0.44 -4.35 -3.45
CA GLY A 74 -0.14 -3.03 -3.24
C GLY A 74 -0.37 -2.26 -4.53
N LEU A 75 0.58 -2.31 -5.48
CA LEU A 75 0.44 -1.68 -6.78
C LEU A 75 -0.68 -2.31 -7.62
N VAL A 76 -0.78 -3.64 -7.63
CA VAL A 76 -1.89 -4.31 -8.33
C VAL A 76 -3.22 -3.99 -7.66
N ALA A 77 -3.28 -3.96 -6.34
CA ALA A 77 -4.49 -3.59 -5.63
C ALA A 77 -4.97 -2.19 -6.04
N LEU A 78 -4.07 -1.20 -6.08
CA LEU A 78 -4.41 0.14 -6.56
C LEU A 78 -4.95 0.12 -8.00
N LYS A 79 -4.26 -0.56 -8.93
CA LYS A 79 -4.70 -0.68 -10.34
C LYS A 79 -6.05 -1.38 -10.49
N VAL A 80 -6.30 -2.44 -9.73
CA VAL A 80 -7.58 -3.16 -9.77
C VAL A 80 -8.71 -2.25 -9.27
N GLU A 81 -8.50 -1.51 -8.19
CA GLU A 81 -9.51 -0.61 -7.64
C GLU A 81 -9.84 0.54 -8.60
N THR A 82 -8.82 1.19 -9.16
CA THR A 82 -9.00 2.31 -10.11
C THR A 82 -9.73 1.86 -11.36
N LEU A 83 -9.39 0.71 -11.93
CA LEU A 83 -10.06 0.16 -13.12
C LEU A 83 -11.47 -0.38 -12.84
N SER A 84 -11.78 -0.74 -11.59
CA SER A 84 -13.09 -1.28 -11.20
C SER A 84 -14.06 -0.22 -10.65
N GLY A 85 -13.62 1.03 -10.53
CA GLY A 85 -14.40 2.10 -9.90
C GLY A 85 -14.80 1.80 -8.45
N PHE A 86 -14.00 1.03 -7.71
CA PHE A 86 -14.23 0.67 -6.30
C PHE A 86 -15.55 -0.08 -5.98
N THR A 87 -16.28 -0.54 -6.98
CA THR A 87 -17.60 -1.20 -6.81
C THR A 87 -17.54 -2.62 -6.26
N ASN A 88 -16.39 -3.31 -6.40
CA ASN A 88 -16.19 -4.71 -6.03
C ASN A 88 -14.84 -4.96 -5.34
N SER A 89 -14.45 -4.00 -4.50
CA SER A 89 -13.14 -3.96 -3.86
C SER A 89 -12.77 -5.29 -3.18
N PRO A 90 -11.68 -5.96 -3.61
CA PRO A 90 -11.11 -7.12 -2.91
C PRO A 90 -10.54 -6.77 -1.53
N LEU A 91 -10.44 -5.47 -1.22
CA LEU A 91 -9.92 -4.93 0.03
C LEU A 91 -11.04 -4.48 0.99
N ARG A 92 -12.31 -4.76 0.69
CA ARG A 92 -13.41 -4.49 1.62
C ARG A 92 -13.50 -5.59 2.71
N PRO A 93 -13.60 -5.24 4.01
CA PRO A 93 -13.61 -3.89 4.60
C PRO A 93 -12.30 -3.57 5.35
N HIS A 94 -11.16 -3.32 4.70
CA HIS A 94 -9.89 -3.25 5.45
C HIS A 94 -8.80 -2.25 5.03
N VAL A 95 -9.01 -1.27 4.15
CA VAL A 95 -7.90 -0.29 3.94
C VAL A 95 -8.24 1.20 3.84
N PHE A 96 -9.52 1.58 3.93
CA PHE A 96 -9.86 2.98 4.20
C PHE A 96 -11.00 3.03 5.21
N PRO A 97 -10.96 3.92 6.22
CA PRO A 97 -12.13 4.18 7.05
C PRO A 97 -13.26 4.60 6.11
N GLN A 98 -14.29 3.76 5.94
CA GLN A 98 -15.39 3.85 4.98
C GLN A 98 -15.50 5.23 4.29
N ILE A 99 -14.73 5.41 3.21
CA ILE A 99 -14.74 6.64 2.41
C ILE A 99 -15.94 6.53 1.46
N LEU A 100 -16.96 7.39 1.61
CA LEU A 100 -18.01 7.50 0.59
C LEU A 100 -17.50 8.42 -0.50
N LEU A 101 -17.73 8.05 -1.77
CA LEU A 101 -17.24 8.80 -2.93
C LEU A 101 -17.76 10.24 -2.98
N ASN A 102 -18.93 10.50 -2.37
CA ASN A 102 -19.57 11.81 -2.33
C ASN A 102 -19.22 12.60 -1.06
N ASP A 103 -18.46 12.00 -0.13
CA ASP A 103 -18.08 12.71 1.08
C ASP A 103 -16.94 13.70 0.77
N PRO A 104 -17.00 14.91 1.34
CA PRO A 104 -15.92 15.89 1.20
C PRO A 104 -14.65 15.38 1.88
N VAL A 105 -13.48 15.78 1.36
CA VAL A 105 -12.17 15.34 1.88
C VAL A 105 -12.00 15.73 3.35
N GLU A 106 -12.57 16.88 3.72
CA GLU A 106 -12.63 17.46 5.07
C GLU A 106 -13.25 16.50 6.09
N LYS A 107 -14.12 15.57 5.67
CA LYS A 107 -14.73 14.58 6.56
C LYS A 107 -13.71 13.57 7.11
N TYR A 108 -12.64 13.30 6.35
CA TYR A 108 -11.62 12.30 6.67
C TYR A 108 -10.29 12.91 7.10
N MET A 109 -10.09 14.20 6.83
CA MET A 109 -8.92 14.94 7.29
C MET A 109 -9.07 15.35 8.75
N ILE A 110 -7.99 15.20 9.52
CA ILE A 110 -7.89 15.85 10.83
C ILE A 110 -7.78 17.36 10.56
N SER A 111 -8.65 18.15 11.15
CA SER A 111 -8.61 19.59 10.95
C SER A 111 -7.30 20.17 11.48
N PHE A 112 -6.84 21.27 10.87
CA PHE A 112 -5.60 21.92 11.29
C PHE A 112 -5.59 22.26 12.78
N ARG A 113 -6.72 22.71 13.33
CA ARG A 113 -6.83 23.04 14.76
C ARG A 113 -6.75 21.80 15.65
N GLU A 114 -7.40 20.70 15.26
CA GLU A 114 -7.35 19.43 16.00
C GLU A 114 -5.96 18.78 15.93
N SER A 115 -5.21 19.03 14.87
CA SER A 115 -3.82 18.54 14.74
C SER A 115 -2.87 19.13 15.79
N ARG A 116 -3.25 20.24 16.44
CA ARG A 116 -2.46 21.00 17.42
C ARG A 116 -1.03 21.24 16.90
N PRO A 117 -0.87 22.13 15.90
CA PRO A 117 0.43 22.43 15.32
C PRO A 117 1.40 22.97 16.37
N LEU A 118 2.69 22.76 16.11
CA LEU A 118 3.79 23.24 16.95
C LEU A 118 4.40 24.51 16.35
N GLY A 119 4.91 25.41 17.19
CA GLY A 119 5.75 26.52 16.73
C GLY A 119 7.00 26.00 16.02
N ALA A 120 7.36 26.61 14.89
CA ALA A 120 8.53 26.23 14.10
C ALA A 120 9.87 26.55 14.81
N ASP A 121 9.83 27.39 15.83
CA ASP A 121 10.93 27.81 16.70
C ASP A 121 11.15 26.87 17.90
N LEU A 122 10.27 25.88 18.11
CA LEU A 122 10.36 24.97 19.25
C LEU A 122 11.59 24.06 19.17
N ILE A 123 12.26 23.91 20.32
CA ILE A 123 13.34 22.96 20.49
C ILE A 123 12.74 21.55 20.61
N LEU A 124 13.22 20.63 19.77
CA LEU A 124 12.65 19.29 19.60
C LEU A 124 12.57 18.49 20.91
N GLU A 125 13.56 18.64 21.80
CA GLU A 125 13.61 17.95 23.09
C GLU A 125 12.38 18.25 23.97
N ASN A 126 11.81 19.45 23.86
CA ASN A 126 10.66 19.89 24.64
C ASN A 126 9.33 19.30 24.13
N VAL A 127 9.33 18.73 22.93
CA VAL A 127 8.12 18.23 22.25
C VAL A 127 8.23 16.76 21.84
N ALA A 128 9.31 16.06 22.20
CA ALA A 128 9.56 14.66 21.84
C ALA A 128 8.39 13.74 22.23
N MET A 129 7.76 13.99 23.38
CA MET A 129 6.59 13.23 23.85
C MET A 129 5.39 13.30 22.89
N ARG A 130 5.28 14.34 22.07
CA ARG A 130 4.21 14.48 21.05
C ARG A 130 4.32 13.38 20.00
N PHE A 131 5.54 13.04 19.61
CA PHE A 131 5.83 12.04 18.58
C PHE A 131 5.65 10.58 19.04
N LEU A 132 5.39 10.35 20.33
CA LEU A 132 4.96 9.04 20.83
C LEU A 132 3.53 8.70 20.39
N LYS A 133 2.68 9.72 20.24
CA LYS A 133 1.27 9.55 19.87
C LYS A 133 1.02 9.87 18.41
N ASP A 134 1.65 10.92 17.90
CA ASP A 134 1.40 11.45 16.57
C ASP A 134 2.61 11.21 15.65
N SER A 135 2.41 10.51 14.53
CA SER A 135 3.51 10.18 13.61
C SER A 135 4.01 11.37 12.78
N ALA A 136 3.20 12.42 12.67
CA ALA A 136 3.48 13.63 11.92
C ALA A 136 2.76 14.81 12.59
N VAL A 137 3.45 15.94 12.71
CA VAL A 137 2.89 17.14 13.34
C VAL A 137 3.20 18.37 12.47
N PRO A 138 2.19 19.20 12.14
CA PRO A 138 2.41 20.42 11.38
C PRO A 138 3.13 21.49 12.23
N LEU A 139 3.93 22.31 11.55
CA LEU A 139 4.63 23.45 12.12
C LEU A 139 4.00 24.77 11.68
N VAL A 140 3.86 25.71 12.61
CA VAL A 140 3.40 27.07 12.37
C VAL A 140 4.50 28.09 12.59
N ASN A 141 4.50 29.15 11.79
CA ASN A 141 5.26 30.36 12.11
C ASN A 141 4.49 31.25 13.10
N ASP A 142 5.11 32.36 13.50
CA ASP A 142 4.53 33.34 14.43
C ASP A 142 3.23 33.98 13.92
N TRP A 143 2.99 33.94 12.61
CA TRP A 143 1.76 34.40 11.97
C TRP A 143 0.67 33.31 11.91
N GLY A 144 0.91 32.15 12.52
CA GLY A 144 -0.03 31.01 12.56
C GLY A 144 -0.17 30.27 11.23
N SER A 145 0.67 30.57 10.24
CA SER A 145 0.66 29.90 8.94
C SER A 145 1.46 28.60 9.01
N CYS A 146 0.93 27.54 8.40
CA CYS A 146 1.63 26.27 8.29
C CYS A 146 2.87 26.44 7.39
N VAL A 147 4.06 26.19 7.94
CA VAL A 147 5.34 26.31 7.22
C VAL A 147 5.99 24.97 6.92
N GLY A 148 5.47 23.88 7.50
CA GLY A 148 6.01 22.55 7.26
C GLY A 148 5.34 21.48 8.11
N ILE A 149 5.84 20.26 7.99
CA ILE A 149 5.42 19.09 8.78
C ILE A 149 6.69 18.37 9.22
N VAL A 150 6.74 17.96 10.49
CA VAL A 150 7.81 17.12 11.02
C VAL A 150 7.28 15.72 11.23
N HIS A 151 7.99 14.72 10.69
CA HIS A 151 7.70 13.33 10.96
C HIS A 151 8.53 12.82 12.13
N SER A 152 7.95 11.95 12.96
CA SER A 152 8.67 11.35 14.09
C SER A 152 9.94 10.58 13.66
N ARG A 153 9.97 10.11 12.41
CA ARG A 153 11.11 9.41 11.81
C ARG A 153 12.29 10.34 11.47
N ASP A 154 12.02 11.62 11.29
CA ASP A 154 13.05 12.62 10.98
C ASP A 154 13.77 13.06 12.27
N CYS A 155 13.18 12.80 13.43
CA CYS A 155 13.72 13.06 14.76
C CYS A 155 14.72 11.97 15.19
N THR A 156 15.88 11.90 14.54
CA THR A 156 16.87 10.82 14.75
C THR A 156 17.87 11.08 15.87
N LYS A 157 17.87 12.28 16.46
CA LYS A 157 18.73 12.60 17.62
C LYS A 157 17.92 12.36 18.89
N VAL A 158 18.34 11.34 19.64
CA VAL A 158 17.98 11.12 21.05
C VAL A 158 18.84 12.03 21.91
#